data_AF-M4VRL9-F1
#
_entry.id   AF-M4VRL9-F1
#
_cell.length_a   1.000
_cell.length_b   1.000
_cell.length_c   1.000
_cell.angle_alpha   90.00
_cell.angle_beta   90.00
_cell.angle_gamma   90.00
#
_symmetry.space_group_name_H-M   'P 1'
#
loop_
_entity.id
_entity.type
_entity.pdbx_description
1 polymer ?
#
loop_
_entity_poly.entity_id
_entity_poly.type
_entity_poly.pdbx_seq_one_letter_code
_entity_poly.pdbx_strand_id
1 'polypeptide(L)'
;MTQDQNDTSVDFTSGWESHHDPYGLAQLLGQISIQRPSAHYTTMGRAQKAYPRPSLRPQAPKSPEFTPEYNRSDRQAHNLTPEQLQAYSALKAYAPSLNDNFDLHELKSAYRRSVLSTHPDRGGNSESFHLVKKSYQILSSLVTK
;
A
#
# COMPACT_ATOMS: atom_id res chain seq x y z
N MET A 1 8.95 -47.13 32.87
CA MET A 1 8.82 -46.75 31.45
C MET A 1 8.66 -45.24 31.43
N THR A 2 9.78 -44.54 31.42
CA THR A 2 9.87 -43.08 31.48
C THR A 2 9.96 -42.59 30.05
N GLN A 3 9.00 -41.77 29.62
CA GLN A 3 8.90 -41.28 28.25
C GLN A 3 9.47 -39.86 28.23
N ASP A 4 10.73 -39.77 27.79
CA ASP A 4 11.49 -38.53 27.62
C ASP A 4 10.85 -37.67 26.53
N GLN A 5 10.49 -36.43 26.87
CA GLN A 5 9.99 -35.44 25.92
C GLN A 5 11.19 -34.63 25.38
N ASN A 6 11.54 -34.87 24.13
CA ASN A 6 12.46 -34.02 23.38
C ASN A 6 11.75 -32.74 22.93
N ASP A 7 11.79 -31.71 23.78
CA ASP A 7 11.42 -30.35 23.45
C ASP A 7 12.52 -29.72 22.58
N THR A 8 12.33 -29.72 21.27
CA THR A 8 13.27 -29.06 20.34
C THR A 8 12.88 -27.60 20.21
N SER A 9 13.34 -26.78 21.16
CA SER A 9 13.28 -25.32 21.09
C SER A 9 14.19 -24.84 19.97
N VAL A 10 13.62 -24.54 18.81
CA VAL A 10 14.31 -23.85 17.72
C VAL A 10 14.35 -22.37 18.04
N ASP A 11 15.46 -21.93 18.63
CA ASP A 11 15.79 -20.53 18.85
C ASP A 11 15.99 -19.83 17.49
N PHE A 12 14.98 -19.07 17.06
CA PHE A 12 14.97 -18.38 15.77
C PHE A 12 15.51 -16.93 15.86
N THR A 13 16.25 -16.57 16.92
CA THR A 13 16.70 -15.18 17.15
C THR A 13 18.18 -14.94 16.86
N SER A 14 18.97 -15.95 16.54
CA SER A 14 20.44 -15.85 16.44
C SER A 14 21.00 -15.37 15.09
N GLY A 15 20.27 -14.51 14.37
CA GLY A 15 20.62 -14.11 12.99
C GLY A 15 21.00 -12.64 12.75
N TRP A 16 20.96 -11.77 13.77
CA TRP A 16 21.09 -10.31 13.57
C TRP A 16 22.24 -9.67 14.35
N GLU A 17 23.31 -10.42 14.63
CA GLU A 17 24.61 -9.81 14.99
C GLU A 17 25.28 -9.23 13.73
N SER A 18 24.69 -8.17 13.19
CA SER A 18 25.41 -7.23 12.34
C SER A 18 26.26 -6.34 13.24
N HIS A 19 27.56 -6.63 13.23
CA HIS A 19 28.65 -5.92 13.89
C HIS A 19 28.87 -4.52 13.28
N HIS A 20 27.81 -3.72 13.18
CA HIS A 20 27.86 -2.32 12.78
C HIS A 20 27.76 -1.47 14.03
N ASP A 21 28.91 -1.23 14.65
CA ASP A 21 29.06 -0.25 15.71
C ASP A 21 28.59 1.13 15.18
N PRO A 22 27.47 1.69 15.67
CA PRO A 22 26.96 2.96 15.19
C PRO A 22 27.90 4.13 15.49
N TYR A 23 28.86 3.96 16.41
CA TYR A 23 29.87 4.97 16.73
C TYR A 23 31.03 5.00 15.74
N GLY A 24 31.34 3.89 15.08
CA GLY A 24 32.40 3.82 14.06
C GLY A 24 32.07 4.64 12.81
N LEU A 25 30.79 4.69 12.41
CA LEU A 25 30.35 5.50 11.28
C LEU A 25 30.31 7.00 11.61
N ALA A 26 30.12 7.37 12.88
CA ALA A 26 30.06 8.76 13.31
C ALA A 26 31.40 9.50 13.13
N GLN A 27 32.54 8.80 13.29
CA GLN A 27 33.87 9.41 13.14
C GLN A 27 34.23 9.74 11.68
N LEU A 28 33.62 9.08 10.70
CA LEU A 28 33.88 9.36 9.29
C LEU A 28 33.14 10.60 8.77
N LEU A 29 32.10 11.07 9.48
CA LEU A 29 31.28 12.22 9.07
C LEU A 29 31.75 13.57 9.67
N GLY A 30 32.83 13.58 10.46
CA GLY A 30 33.29 14.74 11.23
C GLY A 30 34.00 15.88 10.46
N GLN A 31 34.06 15.86 9.12
CA GLN A 31 34.86 16.82 8.33
C GLN A 31 34.06 17.60 7.27
N ILE A 32 32.73 17.62 7.35
CA ILE A 32 31.95 18.56 6.53
C ILE A 32 31.91 19.89 7.27
N SER A 33 32.83 20.80 6.94
CA SER A 33 32.71 22.20 7.33
C SER A 33 31.47 22.80 6.69
N ILE A 34 30.33 22.70 7.38
CA ILE A 34 29.15 23.49 7.06
C ILE A 34 29.48 24.92 7.52
N GLN A 35 29.98 25.74 6.60
CA GLN A 35 29.92 27.18 6.78
C GLN A 35 28.46 27.54 7.01
N ARG A 36 28.13 27.90 8.26
CA ARG A 36 26.81 28.42 8.61
C ARG A 36 26.66 29.77 7.90
N PRO A 37 25.77 29.93 6.91
CA PRO A 37 25.43 31.28 6.47
C PRO A 37 24.72 31.95 7.65
N SER A 38 25.37 32.99 8.18
CA SER A 38 24.81 33.90 9.17
C SER A 38 23.45 34.38 8.69
N ALA A 39 22.40 34.10 9.47
CA ALA A 39 21.03 34.48 9.19
C ALA A 39 20.86 35.99 9.39
N HIS A 40 21.27 36.77 8.40
CA HIS A 40 20.80 38.13 8.22
C HIS A 40 19.54 38.04 7.36
N TYR A 41 18.36 38.10 7.98
CA TYR A 41 17.12 38.28 7.23
C TYR A 41 17.07 39.74 6.75
N THR A 42 17.69 40.01 5.61
CA THR A 42 17.37 41.22 4.87
C THR A 42 16.00 40.97 4.21
N THR A 43 15.01 41.78 4.60
CA THR A 43 13.78 41.98 3.83
C THR A 43 14.16 42.48 2.44
N MET A 44 14.42 41.55 1.52
CA MET A 44 14.54 41.83 0.09
C MET A 44 13.20 41.46 -0.52
N GLY A 45 12.43 42.49 -0.91
CA GLY A 45 11.20 42.34 -1.67
C GLY A 45 11.43 41.43 -2.86
N ARG A 46 10.70 40.32 -2.89
CA ARG A 46 10.77 39.35 -3.98
C ARG A 46 10.25 40.03 -5.24
N ALA A 47 11.15 40.48 -6.12
CA ALA A 47 10.81 40.85 -7.47
C ALA A 47 10.19 39.62 -8.14
N GLN A 48 8.86 39.58 -8.16
CA GLN A 48 8.10 38.59 -8.89
C GLN A 48 8.42 38.81 -10.37
N LYS A 49 9.35 38.02 -10.91
CA LYS A 49 9.45 37.84 -12.36
C LYS A 49 8.12 37.21 -12.79
N ALA A 50 7.18 38.07 -13.15
CA ALA A 50 5.92 37.71 -13.74
C ALA A 50 6.22 37.07 -15.10
N TYR A 51 6.40 35.76 -15.10
CA TYR A 51 6.30 35.01 -16.35
C TYR A 51 4.89 35.27 -16.88
N PRO A 52 4.72 35.79 -18.10
CA PRO A 52 3.40 35.93 -18.68
C PRO A 52 2.79 34.54 -18.74
N ARG A 53 1.75 34.32 -17.94
CA ARG A 53 0.95 33.10 -17.94
C ARG A 53 0.41 32.98 -19.37
N PRO A 54 0.79 31.95 -20.16
CA PRO A 54 0.34 31.83 -21.54
C PRO A 54 -1.20 31.88 -21.55
N SER A 55 -1.74 32.87 -22.25
CA SER A 55 -3.18 33.03 -22.43
C SER A 55 -3.73 31.73 -22.99
N LEU A 56 -4.58 31.08 -22.19
CA LEU A 56 -5.57 30.08 -22.56
C LEU A 56 -5.15 29.24 -23.78
N ARG A 57 -4.54 28.08 -23.50
CA ARG A 57 -4.46 26.98 -24.47
C ARG A 57 -5.81 26.89 -25.19
N PRO A 58 -5.86 27.07 -26.53
CA PRO A 58 -7.10 26.88 -27.27
C PRO A 58 -7.68 25.53 -26.84
N GLN A 59 -8.91 25.53 -26.35
CA GLN A 59 -9.59 24.27 -26.06
C GLN A 59 -9.63 23.52 -27.38
N ALA A 60 -8.75 22.51 -27.51
CA ALA A 60 -8.82 21.58 -28.62
C ALA A 60 -10.28 21.10 -28.67
N PRO A 61 -10.90 21.01 -29.86
CA PRO A 61 -12.24 20.45 -29.97
C PRO A 61 -12.21 19.13 -29.21
N LYS A 62 -13.09 19.00 -28.21
CA LYS A 62 -13.21 17.82 -27.36
C LYS A 62 -13.22 16.64 -28.32
N SER A 63 -12.07 15.97 -28.44
CA SER A 63 -12.01 14.72 -29.19
C SER A 63 -13.14 13.88 -28.61
N PRO A 64 -13.96 13.19 -29.42
CA PRO A 64 -15.00 12.32 -28.88
C PRO A 64 -14.31 11.52 -27.79
N GLU A 65 -14.74 11.73 -26.54
CA GLU A 65 -14.13 11.09 -25.39
C GLU A 65 -14.26 9.61 -25.69
N PHE A 66 -13.16 9.00 -26.15
CA PHE A 66 -13.02 7.56 -26.10
C PHE A 66 -12.81 7.26 -24.62
N THR A 67 -13.85 7.48 -23.82
CA THR A 67 -14.07 6.70 -22.64
C THR A 67 -14.43 5.34 -23.21
N PRO A 68 -13.54 4.33 -23.12
CA PRO A 68 -14.05 2.99 -23.15
C PRO A 68 -14.94 2.92 -21.91
N GLU A 69 -16.22 3.20 -22.09
CA GLU A 69 -17.26 2.91 -21.13
C GLU A 69 -17.28 1.39 -21.05
N TYR A 70 -16.31 0.86 -20.30
CA TYR A 70 -16.20 -0.54 -19.97
C TYR A 70 -17.46 -0.83 -19.19
N ASN A 71 -18.47 -1.32 -19.90
CA ASN A 71 -19.75 -1.71 -19.35
C ASN A 71 -19.49 -2.87 -18.38
N ARG A 72 -19.20 -2.52 -17.12
CA ARG A 72 -18.89 -3.47 -16.04
C ARG A 72 -20.02 -4.47 -15.84
N SER A 73 -21.22 -4.10 -16.28
CA SER A 73 -22.46 -4.87 -16.29
C SER A 73 -22.38 -6.13 -17.15
N ASP A 74 -21.54 -6.16 -18.19
CA ASP A 74 -21.48 -7.28 -19.14
C ASP A 74 -20.54 -8.41 -18.69
N ARG A 75 -19.79 -8.21 -17.60
CA ARG A 75 -18.91 -9.25 -17.06
C ARG A 75 -19.76 -10.32 -16.38
N GLN A 76 -19.50 -11.58 -16.67
CA GLN A 76 -20.14 -12.69 -15.96
C GLN A 76 -19.61 -12.80 -14.52
N ALA A 77 -20.48 -13.22 -13.61
CA ALA A 77 -20.09 -13.52 -12.24
C ALA A 77 -19.15 -14.72 -12.16
N HIS A 78 -18.21 -14.65 -11.23
CA HIS A 78 -17.30 -15.76 -10.98
C HIS A 78 -18.06 -16.96 -10.39
N ASN A 79 -17.78 -18.16 -10.89
CA ASN A 79 -18.25 -19.40 -10.27
C ASN A 79 -17.44 -19.67 -8.99
N LEU A 80 -17.92 -19.13 -7.87
CA LEU A 80 -17.26 -19.20 -6.56
C LEU A 80 -17.52 -20.55 -5.88
N THR A 81 -16.48 -21.16 -5.34
CA THR A 81 -16.60 -22.29 -4.40
C THR A 81 -17.19 -21.79 -3.07
N PRO A 82 -17.78 -22.66 -2.22
CA PRO A 82 -18.32 -22.23 -0.93
C PRO A 82 -17.29 -21.54 -0.03
N GLU A 83 -16.04 -22.00 -0.05
CA GLU A 83 -14.93 -21.36 0.67
C GLU A 83 -14.65 -19.94 0.14
N GLN A 84 -14.65 -19.77 -1.19
CA GLN A 84 -14.44 -18.46 -1.82
C GLN A 84 -15.60 -17.51 -1.55
N LEU A 85 -16.83 -18.01 -1.47
CA LEU A 85 -18.00 -17.20 -1.13
C LEU A 85 -17.91 -16.67 0.31
N GLN A 86 -17.44 -17.49 1.26
CA GLN A 86 -17.16 -17.05 2.62
C GLN A 86 -16.02 -16.01 2.65
N ALA A 87 -14.94 -16.25 1.91
CA ALA A 87 -13.85 -15.27 1.79
C ALA A 87 -14.34 -13.94 1.20
N TYR A 88 -15.19 -14.01 0.18
CA TYR A 88 -15.79 -12.86 -0.48
C TYR A 88 -16.70 -12.07 0.44
N SER A 89 -17.59 -12.73 1.19
CA SER A 89 -18.48 -12.05 2.15
C SER A 89 -17.69 -11.34 3.25
N ALA A 90 -16.64 -11.98 3.78
CA ALA A 90 -15.75 -11.38 4.76
C ALA A 90 -15.03 -10.13 4.22
N LEU A 91 -14.55 -10.18 2.98
CA LEU A 91 -13.89 -9.02 2.35
C LEU A 91 -14.88 -7.89 2.04
N LYS A 92 -16.09 -8.23 1.56
CA LYS A 92 -17.16 -7.28 1.19
C LYS A 92 -17.64 -6.46 2.39
N ALA A 93 -17.58 -7.01 3.60
CA ALA A 93 -17.86 -6.28 4.84
C ALA A 93 -16.94 -5.05 5.02
N TYR A 94 -15.68 -5.13 4.59
CA TYR A 94 -14.72 -4.03 4.69
C TYR A 94 -14.58 -3.21 3.39
N ALA A 95 -14.91 -3.81 2.25
CA ALA A 95 -14.81 -3.20 0.93
C ALA A 95 -16.15 -3.26 0.19
N PRO A 96 -17.12 -2.37 0.51
CA PRO A 96 -18.45 -2.38 -0.10
C PRO A 96 -18.43 -2.02 -1.59
N SER A 97 -17.32 -1.47 -2.09
CA SER A 97 -17.15 -1.14 -3.51
C SER A 97 -16.79 -2.36 -4.39
N LEU A 98 -16.63 -3.55 -3.81
CA LEU A 98 -16.30 -4.75 -4.58
C LEU A 98 -17.58 -5.37 -5.15
N ASN A 99 -17.60 -5.54 -6.47
CA ASN A 99 -18.72 -6.13 -7.20
C ASN A 99 -18.51 -7.63 -7.37
N ASP A 100 -19.56 -8.40 -7.65
CA ASP A 100 -19.45 -9.87 -7.78
C ASP A 100 -18.66 -10.30 -9.04
N ASN A 101 -18.60 -9.43 -10.05
CA ASN A 101 -17.90 -9.66 -11.33
C ASN A 101 -16.53 -8.94 -11.37
N PHE A 102 -15.83 -8.95 -10.23
CA PHE A 102 -14.62 -8.15 -10.03
C PHE A 102 -13.44 -8.59 -10.92
N ASP A 103 -12.64 -7.63 -11.36
CA ASP A 103 -11.34 -7.88 -11.98
C ASP A 103 -10.19 -7.88 -10.96
N LEU A 104 -9.00 -8.35 -11.36
CA LEU A 104 -7.80 -8.42 -10.52
C LEU A 104 -7.42 -7.05 -9.98
N HIS A 105 -7.55 -6.01 -10.81
CA HIS A 105 -7.28 -4.63 -10.38
C HIS A 105 -8.26 -4.16 -9.30
N GLU A 106 -9.54 -4.50 -9.45
CA GLU A 106 -10.59 -4.15 -8.48
C GLU A 106 -10.41 -4.89 -7.17
N LEU A 107 -10.10 -6.19 -7.22
CA LEU A 107 -9.78 -7.01 -6.05
C LEU A 107 -8.58 -6.44 -5.28
N LYS A 108 -7.48 -6.12 -5.98
CA LYS A 108 -6.28 -5.52 -5.35
C LYS A 108 -6.59 -4.15 -4.77
N SER A 109 -7.38 -3.33 -5.45
CA SER A 109 -7.76 -2.01 -4.97
C SER A 109 -8.60 -2.10 -3.70
N ALA A 110 -9.61 -2.98 -3.69
CA ALA A 110 -10.44 -3.28 -2.52
C ALA A 110 -9.59 -3.78 -1.35
N TYR A 111 -8.68 -4.74 -1.58
CA TYR A 111 -7.77 -5.27 -0.58
C TYR A 111 -6.87 -4.20 0.06
N ARG A 112 -6.26 -3.32 -0.75
CA ARG A 112 -5.43 -2.24 -0.20
C ARG A 112 -6.23 -1.32 0.71
N ARG A 113 -7.46 -0.97 0.31
CA ARG A 113 -8.33 -0.08 1.09
C ARG A 113 -8.75 -0.73 2.41
N SER A 114 -9.13 -2.01 2.38
CA SER A 114 -9.52 -2.73 3.59
C SER A 114 -8.33 -2.90 4.54
N VAL A 115 -7.15 -3.26 4.03
CA VAL A 115 -5.92 -3.35 4.82
C VAL A 115 -5.59 -2.03 5.53
N LEU A 116 -5.65 -0.90 4.82
CA LEU A 116 -5.36 0.40 5.42
C LEU A 116 -6.36 0.79 6.51
N SER A 117 -7.59 0.28 6.44
CA SER A 117 -8.64 0.50 7.43
C SER A 117 -8.49 -0.41 8.64
N THR A 118 -8.12 -1.67 8.42
CA THR A 118 -7.97 -2.68 9.50
C THR A 118 -6.58 -2.72 10.13
N HIS A 119 -5.63 -1.93 9.64
CA HIS A 119 -4.24 -1.96 10.10
C HIS A 119 -4.12 -1.62 11.60
N PRO A 120 -3.43 -2.43 12.42
CA PRO A 120 -3.34 -2.20 13.87
C PRO A 120 -2.63 -0.88 14.23
N ASP A 121 -1.62 -0.48 13.46
CA ASP A 121 -0.90 0.79 13.64
C ASP A 121 -1.79 2.03 13.48
N ARG A 122 -2.95 1.88 12.83
CA ARG A 122 -3.95 2.94 12.63
C ARG A 122 -5.16 2.79 13.54
N GLY A 123 -5.05 1.98 14.59
CA GLY A 123 -6.14 1.69 15.52
C GLY A 123 -7.13 0.62 15.02
N GLY A 124 -6.76 -0.17 14.00
CA GLY A 124 -7.54 -1.30 13.53
C GLY A 124 -7.35 -2.58 14.36
N ASN A 125 -8.10 -3.64 14.02
CA ASN A 125 -7.98 -4.94 14.67
C ASN A 125 -7.01 -5.86 13.90
N SER A 126 -6.09 -6.50 14.62
CA SER A 126 -5.18 -7.50 14.04
C SER A 126 -5.94 -8.68 13.44
N GLU A 127 -7.00 -9.17 14.09
CA GLU A 127 -7.76 -10.32 13.59
C GLU A 127 -8.44 -10.01 12.25
N SER A 128 -9.02 -8.81 12.11
CA SER A 128 -9.67 -8.40 10.86
C SER A 128 -8.64 -8.18 9.74
N PHE A 129 -7.45 -7.67 10.06
CA PHE A 129 -6.35 -7.59 9.11
C PHE A 129 -5.94 -8.96 8.57
N HIS A 130 -5.78 -9.96 9.44
CA HIS A 130 -5.46 -11.33 9.03
C HIS A 130 -6.58 -11.96 8.19
N LEU A 131 -7.83 -11.75 8.59
CA LEU A 131 -9.01 -12.23 7.85
C LEU A 131 -9.04 -11.66 6.43
N VAL A 132 -8.87 -10.33 6.29
CA VAL A 132 -8.83 -9.64 4.99
C VAL A 132 -7.70 -10.18 4.11
N LYS A 133 -6.51 -10.41 4.69
CA LYS A 133 -5.36 -10.99 3.98
C LYS A 133 -5.64 -12.41 3.49
N LYS A 134 -6.21 -13.27 4.34
CA LYS A 134 -6.58 -14.65 3.98
C LYS A 134 -7.63 -14.67 2.87
N SER A 135 -8.67 -13.85 2.99
CA SER A 135 -9.71 -13.74 1.96
C SER A 135 -9.15 -13.32 0.61
N TYR A 136 -8.25 -12.32 0.59
CA TYR A 136 -7.59 -11.88 -0.64
C TYR A 136 -6.77 -13.01 -1.29
N GLN A 137 -6.01 -13.77 -0.51
CA GLN A 137 -5.21 -14.89 -1.05
C GLN A 137 -6.09 -15.92 -1.76
N ILE A 138 -7.19 -16.32 -1.13
CA ILE A 138 -8.16 -17.26 -1.71
C ILE A 138 -8.73 -16.72 -3.02
N LEU A 139 -9.19 -15.47 -3.04
CA LEU A 139 -9.80 -14.86 -4.23
C LEU A 139 -8.79 -14.53 -5.34
N SER A 140 -7.53 -14.25 -5.01
CA SER A 140 -6.50 -13.92 -6.00
C SER A 140 -6.20 -15.10 -6.95
N SER A 141 -6.33 -16.33 -6.44
CA SER A 141 -6.18 -17.56 -7.23
C SER A 141 -7.22 -17.71 -8.33
N LEU A 142 -8.40 -17.09 -8.18
CA LEU A 142 -9.48 -17.16 -9.17
C LEU A 142 -9.18 -16.34 -10.41
N VAL A 143 -8.58 -15.16 -10.22
CA VAL A 143 -8.44 -14.15 -11.27
C VAL A 143 -7.08 -14.23 -11.97
N THR A 144 -6.06 -14.80 -11.32
CA THR A 144 -4.69 -14.88 -11.87
C THR A 144 -4.47 -16.15 -12.71
N LYS A 145 -5.52 -16.69 -13.35
CA LYS A 145 -5.42 -17.90 -14.17
C LYS A 145 -4.75 -17.65 -15.52
#